data_AF-A0A936KU62-F1
#
_entry.id   AF-A0A936KU62-F1
#
_cell.length_a   1.000
_cell.length_b   1.000
_cell.length_c   1.000
_cell.angle_alpha   90.00
_cell.angle_beta   90.00
_cell.angle_gamma   90.00
#
_symmetry.space_group_name_H-M   'P 1'
#
loop_
_entity.id
_entity.type
_entity.pdbx_description
1 polymer ?
#
loop_
_entity_poly.entity_id
_entity_poly.type
_entity_poly.pdbx_seq_one_letter_code
_entity_poly.pdbx_strand_id
1 'polypeptide(L)'
;MITSANMEKKQIHVKKVIAVFSIFMLISAMLFAQKPVFIPKSQNQEPYYKNKWYFGISLLTSYGGFVNYGFIKIHEDGLEEITSLTEANWVRQATGQQPSKANPDQVNLFEKYQVKWETFDLLWKLRYSEYPYEGENKWKLVGLGKCFAHQTINRNS
;
A
#
# COMPACT_ATOMS: atom_id res chain seq x y z
N MET A 1 55.26 54.55 33.05
CA MET A 1 53.79 54.56 32.94
C MET A 1 53.23 53.91 31.67
N ILE A 2 54.04 53.32 30.77
CA ILE A 2 53.56 52.76 29.48
C ILE A 2 53.17 51.26 29.59
N THR A 3 53.57 50.59 30.67
CA THR A 3 53.39 49.14 30.85
C THR A 3 51.99 48.70 31.26
N SER A 4 51.23 49.51 32.02
CA SER A 4 49.88 49.12 32.47
C SER A 4 48.84 49.16 31.34
N ALA A 5 48.87 50.19 30.50
CA ALA A 5 47.93 50.35 29.38
C ALA A 5 48.08 49.25 28.30
N ASN A 6 49.29 48.71 28.13
CA ASN A 6 49.56 47.64 27.17
C ASN A 6 49.10 46.26 27.68
N MET A 7 49.16 46.05 29.00
CA MET A 7 48.64 44.84 29.66
C MET A 7 47.10 44.78 29.63
N GLU A 8 46.43 45.91 29.80
CA GLU A 8 44.97 46.01 29.75
C GLU A 8 44.43 45.74 28.33
N LYS A 9 45.06 46.30 27.29
CA LYS A 9 44.71 46.02 25.89
C LYS A 9 44.89 44.55 25.51
N LYS A 10 45.96 43.90 26.01
CA LYS A 10 46.22 42.47 25.78
C LYS A 10 45.16 41.60 26.47
N GLN A 11 44.75 41.92 27.69
CA GLN A 11 43.66 41.27 28.40
C GLN A 11 42.33 41.36 27.65
N ILE A 12 41.99 42.54 27.12
CA ILE A 12 40.77 42.75 26.32
C ILE A 12 40.81 41.93 25.02
N HIS A 13 41.97 41.88 24.37
CA HIS A 13 42.13 41.10 23.13
C HIS A 13 41.99 39.60 23.37
N VAL A 14 42.56 39.08 24.47
CA VAL A 14 42.43 37.67 24.86
C VAL A 14 40.97 37.31 25.17
N LYS A 15 40.24 38.16 25.90
CA LYS A 15 38.81 37.94 26.19
C LYS A 15 37.96 37.91 24.93
N LYS A 16 38.22 38.79 23.96
CA LYS A 16 37.54 38.80 22.65
C LYS A 16 37.84 37.53 21.84
N VAL A 17 39.09 37.08 21.83
CA VAL A 17 39.48 35.85 21.12
C VAL A 17 38.80 34.63 21.73
N ILE A 18 38.74 34.53 23.07
CA ILE A 18 38.05 33.44 23.77
C ILE A 18 36.54 33.46 23.46
N ALA A 19 35.91 34.63 23.46
CA ALA A 19 34.49 34.76 23.15
C ALA A 19 34.17 34.32 21.71
N VAL A 20 34.97 34.75 20.73
CA VAL A 20 34.79 34.35 19.32
C VAL A 20 35.00 32.84 19.15
N PHE A 21 36.02 32.28 19.81
CA PHE A 21 36.28 30.84 19.76
C PHE A 21 35.14 30.01 20.38
N SER A 22 34.55 30.51 21.48
CA SER A 22 33.41 29.87 22.14
C SER A 22 32.15 29.87 21.27
N ILE A 23 31.89 30.98 20.56
CA ILE A 23 30.78 31.08 19.61
C ILE A 23 31.00 30.13 18.43
N PHE A 24 32.23 30.06 17.91
CA PHE A 24 32.57 29.14 16.81
C PHE A 24 32.38 27.67 17.22
N MET A 25 32.80 27.30 18.43
CA MET A 25 32.54 25.97 19.02
C MET A 25 31.05 25.65 19.12
N LEU A 26 30.22 26.61 19.56
CA LEU A 26 28.77 26.45 19.67
C LEU A 26 28.10 26.25 18.30
N ILE A 27 28.49 27.04 17.29
CA ILE A 27 27.95 26.91 15.93
C ILE A 27 28.35 25.57 15.31
N SER A 28 29.59 25.13 15.51
CA SER A 28 30.06 23.82 15.05
C SER A 28 29.26 22.68 15.67
N ALA A 29 28.98 22.73 16.98
CA ALA A 29 28.18 21.72 17.67
C ALA A 29 26.73 21.64 17.15
N MET A 30 26.12 22.77 16.76
CA MET A 30 24.76 22.78 16.20
C MET A 30 24.69 22.11 14.82
N LEU A 31 25.75 22.19 14.00
CA LEU A 31 25.79 21.56 12.67
C LEU A 31 25.87 20.03 12.74
N PHE A 32 26.52 19.45 13.76
CA PHE A 32 26.60 17.99 13.94
C PHE A 32 25.36 17.36 14.57
N ALA A 33 24.46 18.15 15.15
CA ALA A 33 23.21 17.68 15.76
C ALA A 33 22.08 17.45 14.75
N GLN A 34 22.17 18.03 13.55
CA GLN A 34 21.22 17.82 12.46
C GLN A 34 21.58 16.55 11.67
N LYS A 35 21.66 15.40 12.34
CA LYS A 35 21.49 14.14 11.60
C LYS A 35 20.02 14.11 11.20
N PRO A 36 19.66 14.14 9.90
CA PRO A 36 18.31 13.79 9.52
C PRO A 36 18.10 12.40 10.11
N VAL A 37 17.17 12.28 11.05
CA VAL A 37 16.64 10.98 11.42
C VAL A 37 15.82 10.58 10.20
N PHE A 38 16.50 10.13 9.15
CA PHE A 38 15.96 9.08 8.32
C PHE A 38 15.71 7.96 9.32
N ILE A 39 14.48 7.87 9.79
CA ILE A 39 13.93 6.59 10.22
C ILE A 39 13.88 5.83 8.88
N PRO A 40 14.83 4.93 8.55
CA PRO A 40 14.52 3.94 7.53
C PRO A 40 13.20 3.35 7.98
N LYS A 41 12.19 3.27 7.10
CA LYS A 41 10.93 2.58 7.40
C LYS A 41 11.31 1.38 8.23
N SER A 42 10.92 1.44 9.50
CA SER A 42 11.45 0.56 10.53
C SER A 42 11.39 -0.86 9.99
N GLN A 43 12.39 -1.64 10.39
CA GLN A 43 12.42 -3.08 10.68
C GLN A 43 11.11 -3.88 10.88
N ASN A 44 9.93 -3.39 10.53
CA ASN A 44 8.92 -4.17 9.85
C ASN A 44 9.50 -4.61 8.51
N GLN A 45 10.29 -5.69 8.55
CA GLN A 45 10.19 -6.66 7.47
C GLN A 45 8.71 -7.12 7.49
N GLU A 46 7.83 -6.34 6.85
CA GLU A 46 6.64 -6.87 6.20
C GLU A 46 7.11 -8.18 5.58
N PRO A 47 6.59 -9.35 5.99
CA PRO A 47 7.15 -10.62 5.57
C PRO A 47 7.22 -10.58 4.06
N TYR A 48 8.45 -10.50 3.54
CA TYR A 48 8.68 -10.27 2.13
C TYR A 48 8.09 -11.48 1.42
N TYR A 49 6.90 -11.31 0.86
CA TYR A 49 6.10 -12.40 0.34
C TYR A 49 6.60 -12.75 -1.06
N LYS A 50 7.81 -13.29 -1.08
CA LYS A 50 8.55 -13.75 -2.24
C LYS A 50 7.68 -14.70 -3.06
N ASN A 51 7.46 -14.37 -4.34
CA ASN A 51 6.75 -15.20 -5.32
C ASN A 51 5.31 -15.61 -4.92
N LYS A 52 4.61 -14.78 -4.14
CA LYS A 52 3.20 -15.01 -3.84
C LYS A 52 2.32 -14.34 -4.89
N TRP A 53 1.29 -15.07 -5.28
CA TRP A 53 0.22 -14.59 -6.15
C TRP A 53 -0.92 -14.11 -5.27
N TYR A 54 -1.42 -12.92 -5.55
CA TYR A 54 -2.51 -12.29 -4.82
C TYR A 54 -3.69 -12.06 -5.71
N PHE A 55 -4.90 -12.10 -5.17
CA PHE A 55 -6.03 -11.50 -5.85
C PHE A 55 -5.96 -9.98 -5.71
N GLY A 56 -6.16 -9.29 -6.82
CA GLY A 56 -6.16 -7.83 -6.91
C GLY A 56 -7.45 -7.30 -7.51
N ILE A 57 -7.85 -6.13 -7.03
CA ILE A 57 -8.97 -5.35 -7.55
C ILE A 57 -8.46 -3.94 -7.80
N SER A 58 -8.70 -3.42 -9.00
CA SER A 58 -8.37 -2.04 -9.36
C SER A 58 -9.65 -1.27 -9.65
N LEU A 59 -9.79 -0.11 -8.99
CA LEU A 59 -10.90 0.83 -9.22
C LEU A 59 -10.57 1.84 -10.32
N LEU A 60 -9.42 1.70 -10.99
CA LEU A 60 -9.07 2.52 -12.15
C LEU A 60 -9.98 2.16 -13.32
N THR A 61 -10.41 3.18 -14.06
CA THR A 61 -11.28 3.01 -15.23
C THR A 61 -10.46 2.48 -16.39
N SER A 62 -10.94 1.43 -17.04
CA SER A 62 -10.41 0.96 -18.31
C SER A 62 -11.53 0.93 -19.34
N TYR A 63 -11.19 0.70 -20.61
CA TYR A 63 -12.18 0.50 -21.67
C TYR A 63 -13.14 -0.67 -21.37
N GLY A 64 -12.75 -1.60 -20.49
CA GLY A 64 -13.53 -2.79 -20.12
C GLY A 64 -14.42 -2.64 -18.88
N GLY A 65 -14.37 -1.51 -18.15
CA GLY A 65 -15.22 -1.27 -16.98
C GLY A 65 -14.61 -0.37 -15.91
N PHE A 66 -15.36 -0.17 -14.82
CA PHE A 66 -14.98 0.68 -13.67
C PHE A 66 -14.23 -0.08 -12.57
N VAL A 67 -14.38 -1.40 -12.54
CA VAL A 67 -13.70 -2.30 -11.62
C VAL A 67 -12.99 -3.35 -12.48
N ASN A 68 -11.68 -3.45 -12.31
CA ASN A 68 -10.86 -4.46 -12.98
C ASN A 68 -10.42 -5.49 -11.94
N TYR A 69 -10.55 -6.76 -12.30
CA TYR A 69 -10.18 -7.88 -11.46
C TYR A 69 -8.92 -8.54 -12.00
N GLY A 70 -8.09 -9.10 -11.13
CA GLY A 70 -6.87 -9.78 -11.57
C GLY A 70 -6.16 -10.51 -10.45
N PHE A 71 -5.02 -11.10 -10.79
CA PHE A 71 -4.03 -11.49 -9.79
C PHE A 71 -2.71 -10.78 -10.02
N ILE A 72 -2.04 -10.49 -8.90
CA ILE A 72 -0.79 -9.74 -8.83
C ILE A 72 0.30 -10.72 -8.42
N LYS A 73 1.36 -10.77 -9.21
CA LYS A 73 2.61 -11.43 -8.83
C LYS A 73 3.62 -10.36 -8.46
N ILE A 74 4.16 -10.47 -7.25
CA ILE A 74 5.25 -9.61 -6.78
C ILE A 74 6.56 -10.39 -7.00
N HIS A 75 7.43 -9.87 -7.87
CA HIS A 75 8.73 -10.45 -8.21
C HIS A 75 9.81 -10.06 -7.19
N GLU A 76 10.96 -10.73 -7.26
CA GLU A 76 12.08 -10.56 -6.31
C GLU A 76 12.69 -9.15 -6.30
N ASP A 77 12.59 -8.47 -7.44
CA ASP A 77 13.04 -7.10 -7.68
C ASP A 77 11.99 -6.04 -7.30
N GLY A 78 10.82 -6.46 -6.83
CA GLY A 78 9.70 -5.58 -6.52
C GLY A 78 8.86 -5.19 -7.74
N LEU A 79 9.12 -5.74 -8.93
CA LEU A 79 8.23 -5.58 -10.07
C LEU A 79 6.91 -6.30 -9.83
N GLU A 80 5.83 -5.67 -10.26
CA GLU A 80 4.48 -6.21 -10.19
C GLU A 80 4.02 -6.66 -11.58
N GLU A 81 3.61 -7.91 -11.70
CA GLU A 81 2.97 -8.44 -12.90
C GLU A 81 1.48 -8.67 -12.61
N ILE A 82 0.63 -7.97 -13.37
CA ILE A 82 -0.82 -8.02 -13.21
C ILE A 82 -1.41 -8.79 -14.37
N THR A 83 -2.08 -9.90 -14.06
CA THR A 83 -2.90 -10.61 -15.04
C THR A 83 -4.36 -10.23 -14.84
N SER A 84 -4.96 -9.63 -15.86
CA SER A 84 -6.37 -9.24 -15.84
C SER A 84 -7.28 -10.46 -15.98
N LEU A 85 -8.38 -10.46 -15.23
CA LEU A 85 -9.42 -11.48 -15.23
C LEU A 85 -10.79 -10.82 -15.36
N THR A 86 -11.76 -11.55 -15.92
CA THR A 86 -13.16 -11.17 -15.76
C THR A 86 -13.59 -11.38 -14.31
N GLU A 87 -14.57 -10.62 -13.85
CA GLU A 87 -15.16 -10.78 -12.51
C GLU A 87 -15.58 -12.22 -12.23
N ALA A 88 -16.29 -12.86 -13.16
CA ALA A 88 -16.71 -14.24 -13.01
C ALA A 88 -15.53 -15.21 -12.85
N ASN A 89 -14.45 -15.03 -13.62
CA ASN A 89 -13.26 -15.86 -13.47
C ASN A 89 -12.56 -15.61 -12.13
N TRP A 90 -12.50 -14.36 -11.69
CA TRP A 90 -11.90 -13.96 -10.42
C TRP A 90 -12.67 -14.55 -9.23
N VAL A 91 -14.01 -14.43 -9.22
CA VAL A 91 -14.88 -14.99 -8.18
C VAL A 91 -14.76 -16.51 -8.11
N ARG A 92 -14.79 -17.22 -9.25
CA ARG A 92 -14.62 -18.69 -9.25
C ARG A 92 -13.28 -19.12 -8.67
N GLN A 93 -12.21 -18.38 -8.94
CA GLN A 93 -10.89 -18.68 -8.38
C GLN A 93 -10.80 -18.33 -6.89
N ALA A 94 -11.36 -17.20 -6.46
CA ALA A 94 -11.35 -16.76 -5.06
C ALA A 94 -12.24 -17.63 -4.16
N THR A 95 -13.33 -18.18 -4.69
CA THR A 95 -14.23 -19.11 -3.99
C THR A 95 -13.74 -20.57 -4.04
N GLY A 96 -12.64 -20.86 -4.73
CA GLY A 96 -12.06 -22.20 -4.83
C GLY A 96 -12.71 -23.12 -5.88
N GLN A 97 -13.77 -22.66 -6.57
CA GLN A 97 -14.42 -23.40 -7.66
C GLN A 97 -13.49 -23.66 -8.86
N GLN A 98 -12.45 -22.84 -9.02
CA GLN A 98 -11.42 -22.99 -10.04
C GLN A 98 -10.03 -22.83 -9.40
N PRO A 99 -9.04 -23.69 -9.73
CA PRO A 99 -7.69 -23.53 -9.20
C PRO A 99 -7.05 -22.25 -9.75
N SER A 100 -6.23 -21.60 -8.94
CA SER A 100 -5.41 -20.48 -9.38
C SER A 100 -4.09 -20.45 -8.63
N LYS A 101 -3.11 -19.72 -9.17
CA LYS A 101 -1.82 -19.54 -8.49
C LYS A 101 -1.97 -18.80 -7.16
N ALA A 102 -3.02 -17.98 -7.02
CA ALA A 102 -3.34 -17.22 -5.80
C ALA A 102 -4.22 -18.02 -4.79
N ASN A 103 -4.87 -19.11 -5.23
CA ASN A 103 -5.63 -20.03 -4.40
C ASN A 103 -5.36 -21.49 -4.81
N PRO A 104 -4.12 -21.98 -4.61
CA PRO A 104 -3.75 -23.33 -5.03
C PRO A 104 -4.53 -24.40 -4.26
N ASP A 105 -4.86 -24.13 -3.00
CA ASP A 105 -5.57 -25.07 -2.11
C ASP A 105 -7.09 -25.07 -2.34
N GLN A 106 -7.59 -24.24 -3.28
CA GLN A 106 -9.01 -24.16 -3.64
C GLN A 106 -9.94 -23.93 -2.46
N VAL A 107 -9.49 -23.17 -1.46
CA VAL A 107 -10.31 -22.83 -0.30
C VAL A 107 -11.29 -21.72 -0.69
N ASN A 108 -12.51 -21.77 -0.17
CA ASN A 108 -13.43 -20.64 -0.32
C ASN A 108 -12.92 -19.45 0.53
N LEU A 109 -12.18 -18.53 -0.09
CA LEU A 109 -11.60 -17.38 0.61
C LEU A 109 -12.67 -16.41 1.09
N PHE A 110 -13.83 -16.36 0.43
CA PHE A 110 -14.93 -15.52 0.86
C PHE A 110 -15.53 -16.03 2.16
N GLU A 111 -15.78 -17.33 2.28
CA GLU A 111 -16.23 -17.93 3.54
C GLU A 111 -15.15 -17.81 4.63
N LYS A 112 -13.89 -18.15 4.30
CA LYS A 112 -12.77 -18.11 5.24
C LYS A 112 -12.58 -16.74 5.88
N TYR A 113 -12.73 -15.67 5.10
CA TYR A 113 -12.56 -14.30 5.55
C TYR A 113 -13.89 -13.55 5.76
N GLN A 114 -15.02 -14.27 5.77
CA GLN A 114 -16.37 -13.72 5.96
C GLN A 114 -16.71 -12.56 5.00
N VAL A 115 -16.18 -12.62 3.77
CA VAL A 115 -16.45 -11.64 2.71
C VAL A 115 -17.74 -12.01 2.01
N LYS A 116 -18.66 -11.04 1.95
CA LYS A 116 -19.91 -11.16 1.21
C LYS A 116 -19.66 -10.84 -0.26
N TRP A 117 -20.02 -11.75 -1.16
CA TRP A 117 -19.79 -11.60 -2.61
C TRP A 117 -20.51 -10.36 -3.17
N GLU A 118 -21.66 -9.99 -2.60
CA GLU A 118 -22.46 -8.82 -2.97
C GLU A 118 -21.67 -7.52 -2.81
N THR A 119 -20.59 -7.52 -2.03
CA THR A 119 -19.73 -6.35 -1.84
C THR A 119 -19.00 -5.98 -3.15
N PHE A 120 -18.65 -6.96 -3.98
CA PHE A 120 -17.93 -6.74 -5.22
C PHE A 120 -18.81 -6.06 -6.27
N ASP A 121 -20.09 -6.46 -6.37
CA ASP A 121 -21.10 -5.81 -7.21
C ASP A 121 -21.32 -4.33 -6.86
N LEU A 122 -21.01 -3.93 -5.62
CA LEU A 122 -21.21 -2.58 -5.12
C LEU A 122 -19.96 -1.70 -5.21
N LEU A 123 -18.81 -2.22 -5.66
CA LEU A 123 -17.54 -1.47 -5.68
C LEU A 123 -17.60 -0.21 -6.55
N TRP A 124 -18.47 -0.16 -7.57
CA TRP A 124 -18.67 1.05 -8.37
C TRP A 124 -19.13 2.26 -7.52
N LYS A 125 -19.85 2.03 -6.41
CA LYS A 125 -20.35 3.09 -5.51
C LYS A 125 -19.21 3.84 -4.82
N LEU A 126 -18.02 3.26 -4.74
CA LEU A 126 -16.85 3.94 -4.19
C LEU A 126 -16.41 5.12 -5.08
N ARG A 127 -16.84 5.14 -6.34
CA ARG A 127 -16.42 6.14 -7.32
C ARG A 127 -17.54 7.03 -7.81
N TYR A 128 -18.76 6.51 -7.90
CA TYR A 128 -19.90 7.22 -8.47
C TYR A 128 -21.06 7.28 -7.49
N SER A 129 -21.73 8.43 -7.42
CA SER A 129 -22.97 8.62 -6.65
C SER A 129 -24.15 7.87 -7.24
N GLU A 130 -24.12 7.64 -8.56
CA GLU A 130 -25.16 6.97 -9.34
C GLU A 130 -24.54 5.90 -10.24
N TYR A 131 -25.34 4.89 -10.60
CA TYR A 131 -24.82 3.76 -11.39
C TYR A 131 -24.42 4.26 -12.78
N PRO A 132 -23.15 4.09 -13.20
CA PRO A 132 -22.63 4.74 -14.40
C PRO A 132 -23.06 4.10 -15.73
N TYR A 133 -23.89 3.05 -15.70
CA TYR A 133 -24.46 2.45 -16.91
C TYR A 133 -25.97 2.72 -16.98
N GLU A 134 -26.42 3.35 -18.07
CA GLU A 134 -27.82 3.42 -18.47
C GLU A 134 -28.13 2.29 -19.48
N GLY A 135 -29.08 1.39 -19.16
CA GLY A 135 -29.53 0.34 -20.08
C GLY A 135 -30.13 -0.91 -19.43
N GLU A 136 -30.91 -1.68 -20.21
CA GLU A 136 -31.73 -2.86 -19.81
C GLU A 136 -30.99 -4.01 -19.08
N ASN A 137 -29.67 -3.94 -18.93
CA ASN A 137 -28.88 -4.94 -18.21
C ASN A 137 -28.81 -4.73 -16.69
N LYS A 138 -29.59 -3.78 -16.16
CA LYS A 138 -29.72 -3.42 -14.73
C LYS A 138 -29.84 -4.62 -13.77
N TRP A 139 -30.34 -5.76 -14.26
CA TRP A 139 -30.61 -6.97 -13.46
C TRP A 139 -29.87 -8.24 -13.93
N LYS A 140 -29.14 -8.20 -15.05
CA LYS A 140 -28.44 -9.39 -15.58
C LYS A 140 -27.14 -9.69 -14.83
N LEU A 141 -26.46 -8.67 -14.29
CA LEU A 141 -25.25 -8.86 -13.48
C LEU A 141 -25.58 -9.41 -12.08
N VAL A 142 -26.69 -8.96 -11.49
CA VAL A 142 -27.25 -9.50 -10.22
C VAL A 142 -27.65 -10.98 -10.36
N GLY A 143 -27.98 -11.43 -11.57
CA GLY A 143 -28.34 -12.82 -11.86
C GLY A 143 -27.17 -13.80 -11.88
N LEU A 144 -25.94 -13.35 -12.15
CA LEU A 144 -24.76 -14.22 -12.13
C LEU A 144 -24.44 -14.69 -10.71
N GLY A 145 -24.58 -13.83 -9.70
CA GLY A 145 -24.41 -14.19 -8.28
C GLY A 145 -25.43 -15.21 -7.76
N LYS A 146 -26.67 -15.18 -8.28
CA LYS A 146 -27.70 -16.18 -7.92
C LYS A 146 -27.42 -17.58 -8.49
N CYS A 147 -26.74 -17.69 -9.63
CA CYS A 147 -26.35 -18.99 -10.18
C CYS A 147 -25.21 -19.66 -9.39
N PHE A 148 -24.33 -18.88 -8.75
CA PHE A 148 -23.24 -19.43 -7.94
C PHE A 148 -23.71 -19.96 -6.58
N ALA A 149 -24.79 -19.40 -6.02
CA ALA A 149 -25.37 -19.86 -4.76
C ALA A 149 -26.16 -21.19 -4.88
N HIS A 150 -26.46 -21.67 -6.09
CA HIS A 150 -27.27 -22.87 -6.31
C HIS A 150 -26.46 -24.14 -6.63
N GLN A 151 -25.13 -24.06 -6.65
CA GLN A 151 -24.26 -25.19 -6.99
C GLN A 151 -23.54 -25.84 -5.80
N THR A 152 -23.91 -25.46 -4.58
CA THR A 152 -23.58 -26.19 -3.36
C THR A 152 -24.87 -26.81 -2.82
N ILE A 153 -24.81 -28.11 -2.49
CA ILE A 153 -25.90 -28.96 -1.97
C ILE A 153 -26.77 -29.62 -3.06
N ASN A 154 -26.19 -30.53 -3.84
CA ASN A 154 -26.82 -31.84 -4.04
C ASN A 154 -25.78 -32.92 -4.39
N ARG A 155 -25.09 -33.43 -3.37
CA ARG A 155 -24.49 -34.77 -3.35
C ARG A 155 -24.92 -35.39 -2.03
N ASN A 156 -26.08 -36.05 -2.05
CA ASN A 156 -26.42 -37.26 -1.30
C ASN A 156 -27.95 -37.45 -1.29
N SER A 157 -28.44 -38.22 -2.26
CA SER A 157 -29.57 -39.15 -2.13
C SER A 157 -29.59 -40.06 -3.35
#